data_AF-A0A969Z5U9-F1
#
_entry.id   AF-A0A969Z5U9-F1
#
_cell.length_a   1.000
_cell.length_b   1.000
_cell.length_c   1.000
_cell.angle_alpha   90.00
_cell.angle_beta   90.00
_cell.angle_gamma   90.00
#
_symmetry.space_group_name_H-M   'P 1'
#
loop_
_entity.id
_entity.type
_entity.pdbx_description
1 polymer ?
#
loop_
_entity_poly.entity_id
_entity_poly.type
_entity_poly.pdbx_seq_one_letter_code
_entity_poly.pdbx_strand_id
1 'polypeptide(L)'
;MKGNKGFTLIELLATIIILSVITIIAVPAVNRSIKNAKEKLYQVQISYIEAGAKAWAAENVFSLPQEHDESLTLTLGQLKMGGFVEFDIRNPKTKELFPNDMEITITKYNNTYIYDVIEDSGNPNNDLDITLPTIELVGNALEYVNVGEPFIDPGVIAKNSAGVIFDIDVCDDCFEKTIYNILGETVDENNFTNTAGQYTIKYIVKQADGKTATAIRTVWVRAVPTP
;
A
#
# COMPACT_ATOMS: atom_id res chain seq x y z
N MET A 1 -60.99 21.49 31.97
CA MET A 1 -60.22 20.27 31.62
C MET A 1 -60.06 20.26 30.11
N LYS A 2 -58.82 20.35 29.60
CA LYS A 2 -58.51 20.37 28.16
C LYS A 2 -58.57 18.92 27.67
N GLY A 3 -59.42 18.62 26.69
CA GLY A 3 -59.57 17.27 26.14
C GLY A 3 -58.41 16.92 25.21
N ASN A 4 -57.73 15.80 25.46
CA ASN A 4 -56.73 15.25 24.57
C ASN A 4 -57.45 14.60 23.38
N LYS A 5 -57.36 15.22 22.20
CA LYS A 5 -57.81 14.62 20.94
C LYS A 5 -56.75 13.60 20.49
N GLY A 6 -57.10 12.31 20.54
CA GLY A 6 -56.30 11.24 19.95
C GLY A 6 -56.55 11.10 18.45
N PHE A 7 -55.56 10.62 17.71
CA PHE A 7 -55.69 10.28 16.29
C PHE A 7 -56.65 9.08 16.08
N THR A 8 -57.33 9.06 14.94
CA THR A 8 -58.17 7.92 14.52
C THR A 8 -57.34 6.84 13.81
N LEU A 9 -57.80 5.59 13.83
CA LEU A 9 -57.11 4.47 13.17
C LEU A 9 -56.94 4.67 11.66
N ILE A 10 -57.92 5.32 11.01
CA ILE A 10 -57.87 5.57 9.57
C ILE A 10 -56.82 6.62 9.20
N GLU A 11 -56.62 7.65 10.04
CA GLU A 11 -55.57 8.66 9.85
C GLU A 11 -54.18 8.04 10.01
N LEU A 12 -54.00 7.15 11.00
CA LEU A 12 -52.75 6.44 11.19
C LEU A 12 -52.43 5.55 9.97
N LEU A 13 -53.43 4.85 9.44
CA LEU A 13 -53.27 4.00 8.26
C LEU A 13 -52.87 4.82 7.01
N ALA A 14 -53.57 5.93 6.76
CA ALA A 14 -53.26 6.82 5.63
C ALA A 14 -51.82 7.38 5.74
N THR A 15 -51.39 7.73 6.95
CA THR A 15 -50.03 8.26 7.19
C THR A 15 -48.95 7.23 6.90
N ILE A 16 -49.14 5.98 7.34
CA ILE A 16 -48.18 4.89 7.10
C ILE A 16 -48.05 4.58 5.60
N ILE A 17 -49.15 4.62 4.84
CA ILE A 17 -49.13 4.40 3.38
C ILE A 17 -48.28 5.47 2.70
N ILE A 18 -48.47 6.74 3.05
CA ILE A 18 -47.69 7.86 2.50
C ILE A 18 -46.20 7.71 2.86
N LEU A 19 -45.88 7.43 4.12
CA LEU A 19 -44.49 7.21 4.55
C LEU A 19 -43.84 6.03 3.84
N SER A 20 -44.60 4.97 3.56
CA SER A 20 -44.12 3.78 2.85
C SER A 20 -43.68 4.11 1.43
N VAL A 21 -44.52 4.84 0.68
CA VAL A 21 -44.19 5.27 -0.70
C VAL A 21 -42.95 6.17 -0.72
N ILE A 22 -42.87 7.13 0.22
CA ILE A 22 -41.71 8.03 0.34
C ILE A 22 -40.44 7.23 0.63
N THR A 23 -40.52 6.27 1.56
CA THR A 23 -39.37 5.44 1.96
C THR A 23 -38.83 4.61 0.79
N ILE A 24 -39.71 4.03 -0.03
CA ILE A 24 -39.33 3.23 -1.20
C ILE A 24 -38.47 4.05 -2.19
N ILE A 25 -38.79 5.34 -2.37
CA ILE A 25 -38.05 6.23 -3.26
C ILE A 25 -36.79 6.78 -2.59
N ALA A 26 -36.89 7.15 -1.30
CA ALA A 26 -35.82 7.80 -0.57
C ALA A 26 -34.63 6.87 -0.28
N VAL A 27 -34.87 5.61 0.12
CA VAL A 27 -33.80 4.68 0.52
C VAL A 27 -32.77 4.44 -0.59
N PRO A 28 -33.15 4.10 -1.85
CA PRO A 28 -32.19 3.95 -2.94
C PRO A 28 -31.43 5.25 -3.27
N ALA A 29 -32.10 6.40 -3.21
CA ALA A 29 -31.47 7.69 -3.49
C ALA A 29 -30.41 8.06 -2.43
N VAL A 30 -30.74 7.86 -1.16
CA VAL A 30 -29.80 8.04 -0.03
C VAL A 30 -28.62 7.07 -0.17
N ASN A 31 -28.86 5.79 -0.48
CA ASN A 31 -27.80 4.81 -0.65
C ASN A 31 -26.84 5.17 -1.80
N ARG A 32 -27.37 5.68 -2.93
CA ARG A 32 -26.53 6.19 -4.03
C ARG A 32 -25.69 7.38 -3.59
N SER A 33 -26.28 8.32 -2.85
CA SER A 33 -25.55 9.49 -2.33
C SER A 33 -24.42 9.07 -1.38
N ILE A 34 -24.69 8.14 -0.46
CA ILE A 34 -23.69 7.60 0.47
C ILE A 34 -22.58 6.87 -0.30
N LYS A 35 -22.93 6.03 -1.28
CA LYS A 35 -21.94 5.33 -2.11
C LYS A 35 -21.01 6.32 -2.83
N ASN A 36 -21.57 7.35 -3.44
CA ASN A 36 -20.80 8.39 -4.13
C ASN A 36 -19.91 9.19 -3.16
N ALA A 37 -20.39 9.46 -1.95
CA ALA A 37 -19.59 10.12 -0.92
C ALA A 37 -18.41 9.25 -0.48
N LYS A 38 -18.63 7.96 -0.26
CA LYS A 38 -17.57 6.99 0.05
C LYS A 38 -16.53 6.87 -1.06
N GLU A 39 -16.97 6.87 -2.33
CA GLU A 39 -16.05 6.84 -3.49
C GLU A 39 -15.14 8.07 -3.53
N LYS A 40 -15.72 9.27 -3.34
CA LYS A 40 -14.94 10.51 -3.29
C LYS A 40 -13.94 10.52 -2.14
N LEU A 41 -14.37 10.08 -0.95
CA LEU A 41 -13.48 9.98 0.21
C LEU A 41 -12.37 8.96 -0.02
N TYR A 42 -12.67 7.85 -0.68
CA TYR A 42 -11.66 6.85 -1.04
C TYR A 42 -10.58 7.47 -1.93
N GLN A 43 -10.96 8.20 -2.98
CA GLN A 43 -10.02 8.90 -3.85
C GLN A 43 -9.21 9.98 -3.11
N VAL A 44 -9.79 10.65 -2.12
CA VAL A 44 -9.04 11.56 -1.23
C VAL A 44 -7.98 10.80 -0.42
N GLN A 45 -8.26 9.59 0.07
CA GLN A 45 -7.27 8.78 0.78
C GLN A 45 -6.13 8.34 -0.15
N ILE A 46 -6.44 7.97 -1.39
CA ILE A 46 -5.42 7.63 -2.41
C ILE A 46 -4.52 8.85 -2.69
N SER A 47 -5.09 10.03 -2.89
CA SER A 47 -4.31 11.27 -3.06
C SER A 47 -3.46 11.62 -1.85
N TYR A 48 -3.89 11.27 -0.64
CA TYR A 48 -3.10 11.44 0.58
C TYR A 48 -1.89 10.51 0.62
N ILE A 49 -2.06 9.23 0.22
CA ILE A 49 -0.96 8.28 0.07
C ILE A 49 0.04 8.77 -0.98
N GLU A 50 -0.45 9.22 -2.14
CA GLU A 50 0.38 9.78 -3.21
C GLU A 50 1.16 11.02 -2.72
N ALA A 51 0.54 11.88 -1.91
CA ALA A 51 1.21 13.02 -1.30
C ALA A 51 2.33 12.59 -0.32
N GLY A 52 2.12 11.52 0.45
CA GLY A 52 3.16 10.91 1.29
C GLY A 52 4.32 10.36 0.46
N ALA A 53 4.05 9.71 -0.66
CA ALA A 53 5.09 9.25 -1.58
C ALA A 53 5.90 10.42 -2.20
N LYS A 54 5.23 11.53 -2.53
CA LYS A 54 5.88 12.78 -2.97
C LYS A 54 6.78 13.37 -1.88
N ALA A 55 6.34 13.35 -0.62
CA ALA A 55 7.14 13.80 0.50
C ALA A 55 8.37 12.90 0.71
N TRP A 56 8.19 11.58 0.66
CA TRP A 56 9.31 10.62 0.69
C TRP A 56 10.32 10.90 -0.43
N ALA A 57 9.85 11.11 -1.66
CA ALA A 57 10.69 11.40 -2.81
C ALA A 57 11.51 12.69 -2.64
N ALA A 58 10.90 13.72 -2.05
CA ALA A 58 11.57 14.99 -1.78
C ALA A 58 12.70 14.87 -0.74
N GLU A 59 12.58 13.94 0.22
CA GLU A 59 13.65 13.66 1.19
C GLU A 59 14.69 12.65 0.67
N ASN A 60 14.35 11.87 -0.36
CA ASN A 60 15.18 10.79 -0.89
C ASN A 60 15.57 11.04 -2.36
N VAL A 61 15.88 12.28 -2.72
CA VAL A 61 16.16 12.69 -4.12
C VAL A 61 17.26 11.89 -4.82
N PHE A 62 18.24 11.40 -4.07
CA PHE A 62 19.35 10.59 -4.61
C PHE A 62 18.97 9.11 -4.81
N SER A 63 17.86 8.67 -4.23
CA SER A 63 17.31 7.32 -4.33
C SER A 63 16.14 7.27 -5.32
N LEU A 64 15.93 8.33 -6.12
CA LEU A 64 14.92 8.36 -7.19
C LEU A 64 15.47 7.82 -8.51
N PRO A 65 14.60 7.33 -9.40
CA PRO A 65 15.03 6.86 -10.71
C PRO A 65 15.63 7.99 -11.54
N GLN A 66 16.71 7.68 -12.26
CA GLN A 66 17.53 8.67 -12.95
C GLN A 66 17.19 8.77 -14.44
N GLU A 67 16.92 7.64 -15.09
CA GLU A 67 16.65 7.58 -16.53
C GLU A 67 15.16 7.52 -16.83
N HIS A 68 14.77 7.97 -18.04
CA HIS A 68 13.39 7.90 -18.49
C HIS A 68 12.87 6.45 -18.46
N ASP A 69 11.64 6.29 -17.96
CA ASP A 69 10.93 5.02 -17.78
C ASP A 69 11.50 4.12 -16.67
N GLU A 70 12.58 4.53 -16.01
CA GLU A 70 12.97 3.88 -14.76
C GLU A 70 11.97 4.19 -13.66
N SER A 71 11.66 3.17 -12.88
CA SER A 71 10.77 3.28 -11.74
C SER A 71 11.40 2.67 -10.50
N LEU A 72 10.89 3.09 -9.34
CA LEU A 72 11.04 2.38 -8.08
C LEU A 72 9.66 2.12 -7.49
N THR A 73 9.55 1.07 -6.70
CA THR A 73 8.31 0.70 -6.01
C THR A 73 8.55 0.71 -4.51
N LEU A 74 7.63 1.34 -3.78
CA LEU A 74 7.55 1.34 -2.32
C LEU A 74 6.26 0.66 -1.88
N THR A 75 6.26 0.11 -0.67
CA THR A 75 5.03 -0.29 0.00
C THR A 75 4.48 0.85 0.85
N LEU A 76 3.16 0.87 1.08
CA LEU A 76 2.53 1.80 2.02
C LEU A 76 3.12 1.67 3.43
N GLY A 77 3.52 0.47 3.82
CA GLY A 77 4.23 0.18 5.06
C GLY A 77 5.57 0.92 5.15
N GLN A 78 6.36 0.96 4.07
CA GLN A 78 7.60 1.74 4.03
C GLN A 78 7.33 3.24 4.21
N LEU A 79 6.28 3.78 3.59
CA LEU A 79 5.90 5.19 3.77
C LEU A 79 5.43 5.49 5.21
N LYS A 80 4.65 4.60 5.82
CA LYS A 80 4.20 4.72 7.22
C LYS A 80 5.36 4.68 8.20
N MET A 81 6.26 3.70 8.04
CA MET A 81 7.45 3.57 8.89
C MET A 81 8.40 4.76 8.75
N GLY A 82 8.50 5.34 7.56
CA GLY A 82 9.22 6.60 7.33
C GLY A 82 8.50 7.85 7.85
N GLY A 83 7.27 7.74 8.34
CA GLY A 83 6.49 8.87 8.86
C GLY A 83 5.85 9.75 7.78
N PHE A 84 5.85 9.32 6.52
CA PHE A 84 5.30 10.08 5.40
C PHE A 84 3.78 9.91 5.24
N VAL A 85 3.23 8.84 5.82
CA VAL A 85 1.79 8.55 5.84
C VAL A 85 1.40 8.09 7.24
N GLU A 86 0.21 8.47 7.69
CA GLU A 86 -0.30 8.04 8.99
C GLU A 86 -0.60 6.54 9.03
N PHE A 87 -0.42 5.93 10.21
CA PHE A 87 -0.71 4.51 10.42
C PHE A 87 -2.20 4.17 10.23
N ASP A 88 -3.11 5.04 10.71
CA ASP A 88 -4.56 4.84 10.73
C ASP A 88 -5.27 5.36 9.47
N ILE A 89 -4.77 5.01 8.30
CA ILE A 89 -5.42 5.34 7.02
C ILE A 89 -6.39 4.23 6.61
N ARG A 90 -7.68 4.55 6.53
CA ARG A 90 -8.77 3.59 6.33
C ARG A 90 -9.50 3.77 5.01
N ASN A 91 -9.88 2.66 4.41
CA ASN A 91 -10.74 2.60 3.23
C ASN A 91 -12.18 3.02 3.62
N PRO A 92 -12.73 4.14 3.12
CA PRO A 92 -14.09 4.59 3.50
C PRO A 92 -15.22 3.68 3.02
N LYS A 93 -14.92 2.79 2.05
CA LYS A 93 -15.86 1.80 1.51
C LYS A 93 -16.06 0.66 2.50
N THR A 94 -14.96 0.08 3.00
CA THR A 94 -14.93 -1.13 3.85
C THR A 94 -14.77 -0.82 5.35
N LYS A 95 -14.15 0.31 5.70
CA LYS A 95 -13.73 0.77 7.04
C LYS A 95 -12.47 0.08 7.59
N GLU A 96 -11.87 -0.81 6.82
CA GLU A 96 -10.60 -1.48 7.13
C GLU A 96 -9.42 -0.54 6.83
N LEU A 97 -8.23 -0.88 7.33
CA LEU A 97 -7.02 -0.14 6.97
C LEU A 97 -6.65 -0.42 5.51
N PHE A 98 -5.90 0.50 4.90
CA PHE A 98 -5.24 0.15 3.64
C PHE A 98 -4.09 -0.85 3.89
N PRO A 99 -3.93 -1.87 3.02
CA PRO A 99 -2.88 -2.88 3.13
C PRO A 99 -1.49 -2.24 3.22
N ASN A 100 -0.63 -2.71 4.12
CA ASN A 100 0.72 -2.17 4.21
C ASN A 100 1.62 -2.59 3.04
N ASP A 101 1.30 -3.70 2.39
CA ASP A 101 1.95 -4.15 1.17
C ASP A 101 1.26 -3.62 -0.09
N MET A 102 0.36 -2.62 0.03
CA MET A 102 -0.07 -1.81 -1.10
C MET A 102 1.14 -1.11 -1.71
N GLU A 103 1.26 -1.17 -3.03
CA GLU A 103 2.39 -0.69 -3.80
C GLU A 103 2.14 0.73 -4.31
N ILE A 104 3.21 1.53 -4.28
CA ILE A 104 3.29 2.86 -4.85
C ILE A 104 4.50 2.90 -5.77
N THR A 105 4.29 3.26 -7.03
CA THR A 105 5.36 3.35 -8.02
C THR A 105 5.69 4.81 -8.28
N ILE A 106 7.00 5.11 -8.34
CA ILE A 106 7.53 6.42 -8.71
C ILE A 106 8.34 6.23 -9.98
N THR A 107 7.85 6.75 -11.10
CA THR A 107 8.47 6.59 -12.43
C THR A 107 9.02 7.91 -12.94
N LYS A 108 10.26 7.89 -13.42
CA LYS A 108 10.88 9.04 -14.09
C LYS A 108 10.30 9.18 -15.49
N TYR A 109 9.60 10.29 -15.73
CA TYR A 109 9.09 10.65 -17.05
C TYR A 109 9.70 11.98 -17.47
N ASN A 110 10.67 11.92 -18.40
CA ASN A 110 11.52 13.06 -18.75
C ASN A 110 12.12 13.73 -17.50
N ASN A 111 11.82 15.01 -17.27
CA ASN A 111 12.33 15.76 -16.12
C ASN A 111 11.40 15.78 -14.90
N THR A 112 10.35 14.95 -14.92
CA THR A 112 9.31 14.87 -13.88
C THR A 112 9.16 13.46 -13.34
N TYR A 113 8.40 13.31 -12.26
CA TYR A 113 8.07 12.00 -11.68
C TYR A 113 6.56 11.79 -11.72
N ILE A 114 6.15 10.62 -12.18
CA ILE A 114 4.77 10.12 -12.11
C ILE A 114 4.68 9.25 -10.87
N TYR A 115 3.67 9.50 -10.04
CA TYR A 115 3.38 8.76 -8.82
C TYR A 115 2.08 8.00 -9.05
N ASP A 116 2.09 6.70 -8.82
CA ASP A 116 0.92 5.85 -9.02
C ASP A 116 0.72 4.96 -7.80
N VAL A 117 -0.48 5.03 -7.21
CA VAL A 117 -0.88 4.19 -6.08
C VAL A 117 -1.70 3.04 -6.64
N ILE A 118 -1.22 1.82 -6.50
CA ILE A 118 -1.86 0.66 -7.13
C ILE A 118 -3.03 0.21 -6.23
N GLU A 119 -4.23 0.76 -6.48
CA GLU A 119 -5.40 0.74 -5.58
C GLU A 119 -5.92 -0.65 -5.13
N ASP A 120 -5.53 -1.73 -5.82
CA ASP A 120 -5.91 -3.12 -5.49
C ASP A 120 -4.68 -4.02 -5.21
N SER A 121 -3.51 -3.41 -5.01
CA SER A 121 -2.31 -4.13 -4.59
C SER A 121 -2.30 -4.39 -3.08
N GLY A 122 -1.54 -5.40 -2.68
CA GLY A 122 -1.40 -5.80 -1.30
C GLY A 122 -2.48 -6.76 -0.80
N ASN A 123 -2.27 -7.32 0.38
CA ASN A 123 -3.17 -8.26 1.01
C ASN A 123 -4.17 -7.52 1.91
N PRO A 124 -5.49 -7.61 1.65
CA PRO A 124 -6.51 -6.94 2.48
C PRO A 124 -6.57 -7.43 3.93
N ASN A 125 -5.90 -8.54 4.26
CA ASN A 125 -5.78 -9.05 5.63
C ASN A 125 -4.50 -8.58 6.34
N ASN A 126 -3.73 -7.67 5.75
CA ASN A 126 -2.49 -7.13 6.32
C ASN A 126 -2.72 -5.78 7.02
N ASP A 127 -3.69 -5.76 7.94
CA ASP A 127 -4.03 -4.60 8.75
C ASP A 127 -2.94 -4.36 9.82
N LEU A 128 -2.39 -3.14 9.86
CA LEU A 128 -1.48 -2.69 10.93
C LEU A 128 -2.25 -2.58 12.25
N ASP A 129 -2.35 -3.71 12.96
CA ASP A 129 -2.52 -3.73 14.40
C ASP A 129 -1.13 -3.57 15.04
N ILE A 130 -1.02 -2.97 16.24
CA ILE A 130 0.23 -2.83 17.00
C ILE A 130 0.94 -4.18 17.24
N THR A 131 0.25 -5.27 16.93
CA THR A 131 0.71 -6.65 17.01
C THR A 131 1.41 -7.16 15.74
N LEU A 132 1.55 -6.37 14.65
CA LEU A 132 2.33 -6.77 13.47
C LEU A 132 3.85 -6.61 13.69
N PRO A 133 4.71 -7.42 13.03
CA PRO A 133 6.12 -7.09 12.88
C PRO A 133 6.32 -5.84 12.03
N THR A 134 7.53 -5.29 12.02
CA THR A 134 7.95 -4.25 11.07
C THR A 134 9.23 -4.67 10.36
N ILE A 135 9.42 -4.17 9.14
CA ILE A 135 10.60 -4.43 8.33
C ILE A 135 11.06 -3.12 7.68
N GLU A 136 12.33 -2.79 7.85
CA GLU A 136 12.97 -1.57 7.35
C GLU A 136 14.13 -1.95 6.42
N LEU A 137 14.26 -1.30 5.27
CA LEU A 137 15.42 -1.53 4.39
C LEU A 137 16.69 -0.96 5.01
N VAL A 138 17.80 -1.68 4.86
CA VAL A 138 19.14 -1.11 5.03
C VAL A 138 19.56 -0.51 3.69
N GLY A 139 19.99 0.75 3.64
CA GLY A 139 20.35 1.41 2.37
C GLY A 139 19.14 1.88 1.56
N ASN A 140 19.28 1.98 0.24
CA ASN A 140 18.28 2.65 -0.60
C ASN A 140 17.13 1.72 -1.02
N ALA A 141 15.96 2.30 -1.26
CA ALA A 141 14.85 1.60 -1.90
C ALA A 141 15.10 1.29 -3.39
N LEU A 142 16.02 2.03 -4.04
CA LEU A 142 16.42 1.85 -5.42
C LEU A 142 17.94 1.66 -5.49
N GLU A 143 18.39 0.59 -6.12
CA GLU A 143 19.79 0.29 -6.36
C GLU A 143 20.07 0.05 -7.84
N TYR A 144 21.31 0.28 -8.26
CA TYR A 144 21.77 0.06 -9.63
C TYR A 144 22.93 -0.94 -9.65
N VAL A 145 22.90 -1.85 -10.61
CA VAL A 145 23.98 -2.83 -10.84
C VAL A 145 24.23 -2.96 -12.33
N ASN A 146 25.48 -3.20 -12.74
CA ASN A 146 25.81 -3.44 -14.14
C ASN A 146 25.48 -4.89 -14.51
N VAL A 147 25.09 -5.12 -15.77
CA VAL A 147 24.87 -6.47 -16.30
C VAL A 147 26.10 -7.35 -16.06
N GLY A 148 25.89 -8.51 -15.45
CA GLY A 148 26.91 -9.51 -15.16
C GLY A 148 27.69 -9.28 -13.86
N GLU A 149 27.54 -8.13 -13.20
CA GLU A 149 28.12 -7.89 -11.88
C GLU A 149 27.24 -8.52 -10.78
N PRO A 150 27.85 -9.05 -9.70
CA PRO A 150 27.07 -9.56 -8.57
C PRO A 150 26.38 -8.42 -7.83
N PHE A 151 25.09 -8.61 -7.52
CA PHE A 151 24.37 -7.69 -6.64
C PHE A 151 24.60 -8.07 -5.17
N ILE A 152 25.15 -7.15 -4.38
CA ILE A 152 25.30 -7.31 -2.93
C ILE A 152 24.09 -6.67 -2.29
N ASP A 153 23.15 -7.49 -1.82
CA ASP A 153 21.96 -7.01 -1.11
C ASP A 153 22.34 -6.36 0.22
N PRO A 154 22.05 -5.06 0.44
CA PRO A 154 22.29 -4.40 1.71
C PRO A 154 21.46 -4.95 2.88
N GLY A 155 20.38 -5.68 2.59
CA GLY A 155 19.55 -6.36 3.58
C GLY A 155 18.47 -5.49 4.21
N VAL A 156 17.94 -5.97 5.33
CA VAL A 156 16.80 -5.38 6.06
C VAL A 156 16.98 -5.54 7.58
N ILE A 157 16.28 -4.72 8.34
CA ILE A 157 16.11 -4.85 9.78
C ILE A 157 14.67 -5.25 10.07
N ALA A 158 14.48 -6.40 10.71
CA ALA A 158 13.18 -6.89 11.17
C ALA A 158 12.99 -6.62 12.66
N LYS A 159 11.81 -6.13 13.05
CA LYS A 159 11.40 -5.96 14.44
C LYS A 159 10.10 -6.71 14.68
N ASN A 160 9.96 -7.31 15.86
CA ASN A 160 8.68 -7.87 16.27
C ASN A 160 7.70 -6.76 16.68
N SER A 161 6.49 -7.13 17.10
CA SER A 161 5.44 -6.19 17.49
C SER A 161 5.75 -5.36 18.74
N ALA A 162 6.69 -5.80 19.55
CA ALA A 162 7.22 -5.03 20.67
C ALA A 162 8.35 -4.06 20.25
N GLY A 163 8.68 -4.00 18.95
CA GLY A 163 9.79 -3.20 18.42
C GLY A 163 11.17 -3.80 18.66
N VAL A 164 11.25 -5.05 19.14
CA VAL A 164 12.53 -5.74 19.39
C VAL A 164 13.06 -6.31 18.08
N ILE A 165 14.30 -5.93 17.75
CA ILE A 165 15.03 -6.48 16.59
C ILE A 165 15.29 -7.97 16.83
N PHE A 166 15.06 -8.80 15.83
CA PHE A 166 15.47 -10.20 15.84
C PHE A 166 16.33 -10.51 14.63
N ASP A 167 17.22 -11.49 14.81
CA ASP A 167 18.14 -11.92 13.79
C ASP A 167 17.40 -12.79 12.76
N ILE A 168 17.26 -12.25 11.55
CA ILE A 168 16.61 -12.93 10.43
C ILE A 168 17.44 -14.09 9.89
N ASP A 169 18.77 -14.06 10.07
CA ASP A 169 19.67 -15.09 9.55
C ASP A 169 19.67 -16.36 10.42
N VAL A 170 19.16 -16.25 11.65
CA VAL A 170 19.09 -17.36 12.62
C VAL A 170 17.71 -18.03 12.62
N CYS A 171 16.74 -17.46 11.90
CA CYS A 171 15.35 -17.84 12.00
C CYS A 171 14.83 -18.44 10.68
N ASP A 172 14.73 -19.77 10.63
CA ASP A 172 14.46 -20.52 9.40
C ASP A 172 13.10 -20.20 8.73
N ASP A 173 12.07 -19.84 9.50
CA ASP A 173 10.68 -19.70 9.01
C ASP A 173 10.07 -18.29 9.18
N CYS A 174 10.85 -17.31 9.64
CA CYS A 174 10.34 -15.95 9.87
C CYS A 174 10.80 -14.92 8.84
N PHE A 175 11.63 -15.30 7.87
CA PHE A 175 12.10 -14.39 6.84
C PHE A 175 12.08 -15.08 5.47
N GLU A 176 11.45 -14.42 4.51
CA GLU A 176 11.43 -14.83 3.10
C GLU A 176 11.94 -13.68 2.24
N LYS A 177 12.81 -14.00 1.28
CA LYS A 177 13.32 -13.07 0.26
C LYS A 177 13.08 -13.68 -1.11
N THR A 178 12.36 -12.96 -1.97
CA THR A 178 12.08 -13.40 -3.34
C THR A 178 12.37 -12.28 -4.32
N ILE A 179 13.00 -12.61 -5.44
CA ILE A 179 13.29 -11.66 -6.51
C ILE A 179 12.35 -11.91 -7.68
N TYR A 180 11.75 -10.83 -8.19
CA TYR A 180 10.86 -10.84 -9.34
C TYR A 180 11.44 -9.99 -10.47
N ASN A 181 11.22 -10.42 -11.71
CA ASN A 181 11.40 -9.55 -12.88
C ASN A 181 10.21 -8.56 -13.01
N ILE A 182 10.27 -7.65 -13.98
CA ILE A 182 9.20 -6.68 -14.26
C ILE A 182 7.85 -7.32 -14.62
N LEU A 183 7.83 -8.58 -15.05
CA LEU A 183 6.60 -9.33 -15.35
C LEU A 183 6.00 -10.00 -14.10
N GLY A 184 6.66 -9.89 -12.94
CA GLY A 184 6.24 -10.53 -11.69
C GLY A 184 6.64 -12.00 -11.59
N GLU A 185 7.55 -12.48 -12.44
CA GLU A 185 8.03 -13.86 -12.41
C GLU A 185 9.24 -13.99 -11.48
N THR A 186 9.31 -15.07 -10.72
CA THR A 186 10.44 -15.33 -9.82
C THR A 186 11.70 -15.61 -10.62
N VAL A 187 12.83 -15.03 -10.19
CA VAL A 187 14.15 -15.23 -10.82
C VAL A 187 15.17 -15.76 -9.81
N ASP A 188 16.21 -16.41 -10.32
CA ASP A 188 17.33 -16.89 -9.50
C ASP A 188 18.18 -15.71 -9.01
N GLU A 189 18.34 -15.61 -7.68
CA GLU A 189 19.10 -14.55 -7.03
C GLU A 189 20.56 -14.48 -7.46
N ASN A 190 21.14 -15.59 -7.91
CA ASN A 190 22.55 -15.65 -8.31
C ASN A 190 22.75 -15.22 -9.78
N ASN A 191 21.67 -15.11 -10.55
CA ASN A 191 21.74 -14.97 -12.01
C ASN A 191 20.90 -13.82 -12.57
N PHE A 192 20.04 -13.18 -11.77
CA PHE A 192 19.14 -12.14 -12.29
C PHE A 192 19.87 -10.93 -12.88
N THR A 193 21.09 -10.63 -12.41
CA THR A 193 21.90 -9.53 -12.95
C THR A 193 22.51 -9.82 -14.33
N ASN A 194 22.37 -11.02 -14.86
CA ASN A 194 22.85 -11.36 -16.21
C ASN A 194 21.96 -10.78 -17.33
N THR A 195 20.78 -10.27 -17.00
CA THR A 195 19.85 -9.66 -17.96
C THR A 195 19.54 -8.24 -17.53
N ALA A 196 19.64 -7.30 -18.47
CA ALA A 196 19.30 -5.91 -18.18
C ALA A 196 17.79 -5.76 -17.96
N GLY A 197 17.40 -4.91 -17.00
CA GLY A 197 16.00 -4.67 -16.69
C GLY A 197 15.75 -4.26 -15.25
N GLN A 198 14.47 -4.10 -14.92
CA GLN A 198 14.01 -3.83 -13.58
C GLN A 198 13.69 -5.13 -12.85
N TYR A 199 14.15 -5.21 -11.61
CA TYR A 199 13.88 -6.29 -10.68
C TYR A 199 13.36 -5.75 -9.36
N THR A 200 12.54 -6.56 -8.70
CA THR A 200 11.94 -6.26 -7.41
C THR A 200 12.38 -7.32 -6.43
N ILE A 201 13.09 -6.92 -5.37
CA ILE A 201 13.38 -7.78 -4.23
C ILE A 201 12.28 -7.54 -3.20
N LYS A 202 11.49 -8.57 -2.92
CA LYS A 202 10.45 -8.56 -1.90
C LYS A 202 10.96 -9.28 -0.67
N TYR A 203 10.92 -8.58 0.46
CA TYR A 203 11.26 -9.12 1.76
C TYR A 203 9.98 -9.27 2.57
N ILE A 204 9.78 -10.44 3.16
CA ILE A 204 8.64 -10.74 4.03
C ILE A 204 9.19 -11.22 5.35
N VAL A 205 8.73 -10.60 6.42
CA VAL A 205 8.96 -11.06 7.79
C VAL A 205 7.67 -11.62 8.33
N LYS A 206 7.72 -12.77 9.01
CA LYS A 206 6.56 -13.49 9.54
C LYS A 206 6.71 -13.81 11.03
N GLN A 207 5.64 -13.58 11.79
CA GLN A 207 5.56 -14.02 13.20
C GLN A 207 4.87 -15.38 13.33
N ALA A 208 5.03 -16.02 14.49
CA ALA A 208 4.47 -17.34 14.78
C ALA A 208 2.93 -17.40 14.66
N ASP A 209 2.24 -16.28 14.84
CA ASP A 209 0.79 -16.16 14.68
C ASP A 209 0.35 -15.92 13.21
N GLY A 210 1.31 -15.93 12.27
CA GLY A 210 1.07 -15.79 10.84
C GLY A 210 1.05 -14.35 10.32
N LYS A 211 1.19 -13.35 11.20
CA LYS A 211 1.26 -11.94 10.80
C LYS A 211 2.54 -11.66 10.03
N THR A 212 2.42 -10.85 8.98
CA THR A 212 3.54 -10.51 8.12
C THR A 212 3.77 -9.01 7.98
N ALA A 213 4.99 -8.64 7.63
CA ALA A 213 5.35 -7.31 7.17
C ALA A 213 6.18 -7.43 5.89
N THR A 214 5.99 -6.49 4.97
CA THR A 214 6.60 -6.52 3.64
C THR A 214 7.35 -5.23 3.37
N ALA A 215 8.58 -5.35 2.89
CA ALA A 215 9.32 -4.25 2.26
C ALA A 215 9.76 -4.67 0.86
N ILE A 216 9.89 -3.68 -0.03
CA ILE A 216 10.34 -3.89 -1.40
C ILE A 216 11.55 -3.00 -1.67
N ARG A 217 12.55 -3.56 -2.37
CA ARG A 217 13.65 -2.84 -2.99
C ARG A 217 13.60 -3.04 -4.50
N THR A 218 13.76 -1.97 -5.26
CA THR A 218 13.93 -2.03 -6.71
C THR A 218 15.41 -2.06 -7.07
N VAL A 219 15.77 -2.94 -8.01
CA VAL A 219 17.13 -3.03 -8.56
C VAL A 219 17.05 -2.87 -10.08
N TRP A 220 17.76 -1.88 -10.61
CA TRP A 220 17.93 -1.71 -12.05
C TRP A 220 19.26 -2.29 -12.50
N VAL A 221 19.18 -3.34 -13.31
CA VAL A 221 20.34 -3.95 -13.97
C VAL A 221 20.56 -3.22 -15.29
N ARG A 222 21.60 -2.39 -15.37
CA ARG A 222 21.90 -1.55 -16.52
C ARG A 222 22.99 -2.18 -17.38
N ALA A 223 22.84 -2.07 -18.70
CA ALA A 223 23.93 -2.38 -19.60
C ALA A 223 25.09 -1.41 -19.36
N VAL A 224 26.32 -1.92 -19.37
CA VAL A 224 27.50 -1.06 -19.35
C VAL A 224 27.47 -0.19 -20.60
N PRO A 225 27.54 1.15 -20.51
CA PRO A 225 27.64 1.98 -21.69
C PRO A 225 28.88 1.57 -22.48
N THR A 226 28.70 1.12 -23.72
CA THR A 226 29.83 0.93 -24.62
C THR A 226 30.47 2.30 -24.90
N PRO A 227 31.78 2.46 -24.71
CA PRO A 227 32.47 3.73 -24.90
C PRO A 227 32.44 4.25 -26.34
#